data_AF-C3W2W6-F1
#
_entry.id   AF-C3W2W6-F1
#
_cell.length_a   1.000
_cell.length_b   1.000
_cell.length_c   1.000
_cell.angle_alpha   90.00
_cell.angle_beta   90.00
_cell.angle_gamma   90.00
#
_symmetry.space_group_name_H-M   'P 1'
#
loop_
_entity.id
_entity.type
_entity.pdbx_description
1 polymer ?
#
loop_
_entity_poly.entity_id
_entity_poly.type
_entity_poly.pdbx_seq_one_letter_code
_entity_poly.pdbx_strand_id
1 'polypeptide(L)'
;PKEVRIIMIDPKIVELTCYADIPHLLTPVVTDMNQAASTLWWCVNEMERRYSLLAKLSVRNIEGFNKKLKKSKSQGQPLVDPLFNPNTASENETAAKLEALPMIMIVIDEYADMLGILAQEDRNKAKRVETLIIRLAQKARAAGIHIIIATQRPSVDVITGLIKSNIPTRISFKVSSKIDSRTILDQSGAEQLLGKGDMLYMTPGISHLIRIHGAFVDDGEIERVVNFLKKNYETNYLDSILNPYNKSNDL
;
A
#
# COMPACT_ATOMS: atom_id res chain seq x y z
N PRO A 1 13.95 4.93 4.16
CA PRO A 1 13.60 3.48 4.10
C PRO A 1 13.19 2.82 5.43
N LYS A 2 13.81 3.16 6.56
CA LYS A 2 13.52 2.52 7.86
C LYS A 2 12.14 2.87 8.44
N GLU A 3 11.57 4.00 8.03
CA GLU A 3 10.29 4.51 8.54
C GLU A 3 9.14 4.23 7.59
N VAL A 4 9.38 4.28 6.29
CA VAL A 4 8.40 4.02 5.24
C VAL A 4 8.99 3.08 4.20
N ARG A 5 8.18 2.12 3.80
CA ARG A 5 8.43 1.17 2.73
C ARG A 5 7.27 1.20 1.74
N ILE A 6 7.57 1.05 0.46
CA ILE A 6 6.61 1.28 -0.63
C ILE A 6 6.48 0.04 -1.49
N ILE A 7 5.26 -0.24 -1.95
CA ILE A 7 4.94 -1.19 -3.01
C ILE A 7 4.27 -0.39 -4.12
N MET A 8 4.75 -0.55 -5.35
CA MET A 8 4.20 0.13 -6.52
C MET A 8 3.70 -0.92 -7.51
N ILE A 9 2.46 -0.76 -7.96
CA ILE A 9 1.81 -1.60 -8.97
C ILE A 9 1.48 -0.71 -10.18
N ASP A 10 2.12 -1.01 -11.31
CA ASP A 10 2.01 -0.26 -12.56
C ASP A 10 1.71 -1.22 -13.72
N PRO A 11 0.42 -1.41 -14.07
CA PRO A 11 0.03 -2.30 -15.15
C PRO A 11 0.42 -1.79 -16.54
N LYS A 12 0.76 -0.50 -16.69
CA LYS A 12 1.08 0.10 -17.99
C LYS A 12 2.57 0.23 -18.23
N ILE A 13 3.40 0.15 -17.18
CA ILE A 13 4.87 0.29 -17.27
C ILE A 13 5.24 1.68 -17.80
N VAL A 14 4.59 2.73 -17.30
CA VAL A 14 4.80 4.10 -17.78
C VAL A 14 5.14 5.02 -16.60
N GLU A 15 4.23 5.11 -15.63
CA GLU A 15 4.25 6.21 -14.65
C GLU A 15 5.19 5.91 -13.46
N LEU A 16 5.22 4.67 -12.97
CA LEU A 16 5.94 4.36 -11.73
C LEU A 16 7.32 3.75 -11.94
N THR A 17 7.67 3.37 -13.17
CA THR A 17 8.95 2.73 -13.49
C THR A 17 10.16 3.64 -13.19
N CYS A 18 9.98 4.96 -13.25
CA CYS A 18 11.01 5.93 -12.88
C CYS A 18 11.50 5.76 -11.43
N TYR A 19 10.67 5.19 -10.54
CA TYR A 19 11.01 4.92 -9.14
C TYR A 19 11.70 3.57 -8.90
N ALA A 20 11.94 2.76 -9.94
CA ALA A 20 12.61 1.47 -9.79
C ALA A 20 13.89 1.59 -8.96
N ASP A 21 14.18 0.64 -8.09
CA ASP A 21 15.38 0.60 -7.25
C ASP A 21 15.58 1.79 -6.28
N ILE A 22 14.53 2.54 -5.92
CA ILE A 22 14.64 3.38 -4.72
C ILE A 22 14.70 2.50 -3.46
N PRO A 23 15.46 2.89 -2.44
CA PRO A 23 15.67 2.08 -1.22
C PRO A 23 14.39 1.85 -0.39
N HIS A 24 13.32 2.58 -0.70
CA HIS A 24 12.02 2.45 -0.05
C HIS A 24 11.21 1.28 -0.60
N LEU A 25 11.44 0.85 -1.84
CA LEU A 25 10.66 -0.20 -2.49
C LEU A 25 10.87 -1.54 -1.79
N LEU A 26 9.79 -2.26 -1.48
CA LEU A 26 9.82 -3.62 -0.92
C LEU A 26 10.00 -4.70 -1.97
N THR A 27 9.70 -4.37 -3.21
CA THR A 27 9.75 -5.24 -4.39
C THR A 27 10.00 -4.35 -5.61
N PRO A 28 10.53 -4.87 -6.72
CA PRO A 28 10.49 -4.15 -7.99
C PRO A 28 9.09 -3.63 -8.30
N VAL A 29 8.99 -2.60 -9.14
CA VAL A 29 7.67 -2.10 -9.59
C VAL A 29 6.92 -3.27 -10.22
N VAL A 30 5.75 -3.57 -9.69
CA VAL A 30 4.98 -4.77 -10.04
C VAL A 30 4.19 -4.48 -11.31
N THR A 31 4.60 -5.12 -12.41
CA THR A 31 3.97 -4.97 -13.72
C THR A 31 3.11 -6.18 -14.11
N ASP A 32 3.33 -7.34 -13.49
CA ASP A 32 2.52 -8.53 -13.68
C ASP A 32 1.34 -8.56 -12.69
N MET A 33 0.11 -8.74 -13.20
CA MET A 33 -1.08 -8.62 -12.36
C MET A 33 -1.33 -9.83 -11.45
N ASN A 34 -0.80 -11.00 -11.80
CA ASN A 34 -0.81 -12.16 -10.90
C ASN A 34 0.16 -11.93 -9.73
N GLN A 35 1.33 -11.33 -9.98
CA GLN A 35 2.24 -10.87 -8.92
C GLN A 35 1.63 -9.74 -8.07
N ALA A 36 0.86 -8.83 -8.67
CA ALA A 36 0.13 -7.80 -7.92
C ALA A 36 -0.88 -8.43 -6.95
N ALA A 37 -1.60 -9.46 -7.37
CA ALA A 37 -2.51 -10.21 -6.49
C ALA A 37 -1.76 -10.90 -5.34
N SER A 38 -0.63 -11.56 -5.62
CA SER A 38 0.27 -12.15 -4.61
C SER A 38 0.81 -11.13 -3.61
N THR A 39 1.18 -9.95 -4.11
CA THR A 39 1.68 -8.82 -3.31
C THR A 39 0.61 -8.29 -2.36
N LEU A 40 -0.62 -8.09 -2.82
CA LEU A 40 -1.74 -7.68 -1.97
C LEU A 40 -2.07 -8.75 -0.92
N TRP A 41 -1.98 -10.03 -1.28
CA TRP A 41 -2.15 -11.13 -0.33
C TRP A 41 -1.05 -11.13 0.74
N TRP A 42 0.20 -10.90 0.35
CA TRP A 42 1.31 -10.72 1.30
C TRP A 42 1.04 -9.55 2.24
N CYS A 43 0.54 -8.42 1.73
CA CYS A 43 0.21 -7.25 2.56
C CYS A 43 -0.86 -7.58 3.61
N VAL A 44 -1.87 -8.39 3.26
CA VAL A 44 -2.88 -8.85 4.21
C VAL A 44 -2.23 -9.73 5.29
N ASN A 45 -1.33 -10.65 4.93
CA ASN A 45 -0.66 -11.49 5.92
C ASN A 45 0.29 -10.69 6.82
N GLU A 46 1.02 -9.73 6.26
CA GLU A 46 1.85 -8.81 7.05
C GLU A 46 1.00 -7.97 8.01
N MET A 47 -0.20 -7.53 7.59
CA MET A 47 -1.17 -6.88 8.47
C MET A 47 -1.55 -7.79 9.66
N GLU A 48 -1.91 -9.05 9.41
CA GLU A 48 -2.29 -10.01 10.47
C GLU A 48 -1.12 -10.35 11.40
N ARG A 49 0.10 -10.50 10.85
CA ARG A 49 1.33 -10.67 11.63
C ARG A 49 1.57 -9.48 12.55
N ARG A 50 1.47 -8.26 12.02
CA ARG A 50 1.61 -7.03 12.82
C ARG A 50 0.56 -6.97 13.92
N TYR A 51 -0.70 -7.28 13.62
CA TYR A 51 -1.75 -7.34 14.64
C TYR A 51 -1.44 -8.34 15.76
N SER A 52 -0.90 -9.51 15.42
CA SER A 52 -0.48 -10.51 16.39
C SER A 52 0.64 -9.99 17.30
N LEU A 53 1.64 -9.30 16.73
CA LEU A 53 2.69 -8.63 17.50
C LEU A 53 2.13 -7.52 18.41
N LEU A 54 1.22 -6.69 17.88
CA LEU A 54 0.58 -5.61 18.63
C LEU A 54 -0.17 -6.16 19.85
N ALA A 55 -0.95 -7.23 19.66
CA ALA A 55 -1.70 -7.88 20.73
C ALA A 55 -0.79 -8.50 21.80
N LYS A 56 0.23 -9.27 21.39
CA LYS A 56 1.20 -9.90 22.31
C LYS A 56 1.98 -8.89 23.14
N LEU A 57 2.26 -7.72 22.57
CA LEU A 57 2.96 -6.64 23.26
C LEU A 57 2.02 -5.61 23.91
N SER A 58 0.71 -5.84 23.87
CA SER A 58 -0.33 -4.97 24.44
C SER A 58 -0.21 -3.50 23.99
N VAL A 59 0.04 -3.29 22.70
CA VAL A 59 0.10 -1.98 22.05
C VAL A 59 -1.02 -1.84 21.02
N ARG A 60 -1.53 -0.63 20.82
CA ARG A 60 -2.71 -0.39 19.98
C ARG A 60 -2.39 -0.20 18.49
N ASN A 61 -1.17 0.22 18.17
CA ASN A 61 -0.76 0.58 16.82
C ASN A 61 0.77 0.49 16.65
N ILE A 62 1.22 0.63 15.40
CA ILE A 62 2.62 0.55 15.02
C ILE A 62 3.49 1.62 15.69
N GLU A 63 2.98 2.82 15.95
CA GLU A 63 3.72 3.86 16.65
C GLU A 63 3.97 3.45 18.11
N GLY A 64 2.95 2.89 18.76
CA GLY A 64 3.06 2.32 20.10
C GLY A 64 4.06 1.17 20.17
N PHE A 65 4.05 0.28 19.17
CA PHE A 65 5.04 -0.79 19.02
C PHE A 65 6.46 -0.23 18.91
N ASN A 66 6.71 0.68 17.97
CA ASN A 66 8.04 1.25 17.72
C ASN A 66 8.55 2.04 18.93
N LYS A 67 7.67 2.77 19.63
CA LYS A 67 8.02 3.47 20.88
C LYS A 67 8.42 2.50 21.98
N LYS A 68 7.68 1.41 22.17
CA LYS A 68 7.99 0.36 23.16
C LYS A 68 9.32 -0.32 22.84
N LEU A 69 9.56 -0.65 21.56
CA LEU A 69 10.81 -1.24 21.10
C LEU A 69 12.02 -0.32 21.36
N LYS A 70 11.92 0.98 21.02
CA LYS A 70 12.98 1.96 21.24
C LYS A 70 13.33 2.10 22.73
N LYS A 71 12.32 2.16 23.60
CA LYS A 71 12.51 2.19 25.05
C LYS A 71 13.25 0.95 25.54
N SER A 72 12.81 -0.24 25.14
CA SER A 72 13.43 -1.51 25.51
C SER A 72 14.91 -1.59 25.09
N LYS A 73 15.22 -1.18 23.84
CA LYS A 73 16.60 -1.12 23.34
C LYS A 73 17.47 -0.14 24.14
N SER A 74 16.95 1.04 24.50
CA SER A 74 17.71 2.02 25.31
C SER A 74 17.98 1.55 26.75
N GLN A 75 17.21 0.59 27.26
CA GLN A 75 17.39 -0.01 28.58
C GLN A 75 18.28 -1.26 28.56
N GLY A 76 18.90 -1.60 27.41
CA GLY A 76 19.74 -2.79 27.27
C GLY A 76 18.96 -4.11 27.22
N GLN A 77 17.63 -4.07 27.11
CA GLN A 77 16.75 -5.23 27.08
C GLN A 77 15.99 -5.29 25.75
N PRO A 78 16.59 -5.79 24.66
CA PRO A 78 15.90 -5.87 23.37
C PRO A 78 14.72 -6.83 23.44
N LEU A 79 13.58 -6.44 22.86
CA LEU A 79 12.43 -7.33 22.72
C LEU A 79 12.75 -8.44 21.70
N VAL A 80 12.38 -9.67 22.03
CA VAL A 80 12.41 -10.83 21.13
C VAL A 80 11.03 -11.09 20.56
N ASP A 81 10.96 -11.81 19.44
CA ASP A 81 9.69 -12.09 18.75
C ASP A 81 8.78 -12.99 19.61
N PRO A 82 7.63 -12.48 20.10
CA PRO A 82 6.72 -13.26 20.94
C PRO A 82 5.88 -14.27 20.14
N LEU A 83 5.99 -14.29 18.81
CA LEU A 83 5.35 -15.28 17.94
C LEU A 83 6.22 -16.51 17.73
N PHE A 84 7.48 -16.48 18.14
CA PHE A 84 8.36 -17.64 18.11
C PHE A 84 7.82 -18.74 19.04
N ASN A 85 7.72 -19.96 18.51
CA ASN A 85 7.29 -21.13 19.26
C ASN A 85 8.44 -22.14 19.35
N PRO A 86 9.05 -22.33 20.53
CA PRO A 86 10.18 -23.24 20.70
C PRO A 86 9.81 -24.71 20.41
N ASN A 87 8.53 -25.08 20.50
CA ASN A 87 8.08 -26.46 20.26
C ASN A 87 8.04 -26.83 18.77
N THR A 88 8.05 -25.84 17.87
CA THR A 88 8.02 -26.05 16.41
C THR A 88 9.28 -25.53 15.72
N ALA A 89 10.24 -25.02 16.49
CA ALA A 89 11.46 -24.44 16.00
C ALA A 89 12.50 -25.53 15.68
N SER A 90 13.37 -25.28 14.69
CA SER A 90 14.47 -26.21 14.39
C SER A 90 15.50 -26.24 15.53
N GLU A 91 16.30 -27.31 15.62
CA GLU A 91 17.39 -27.39 16.60
C GLU A 91 18.34 -26.17 16.45
N ASN A 92 18.55 -25.43 17.54
CA ASN A 92 19.32 -24.17 17.64
C ASN A 92 18.65 -22.89 17.12
N GLU A 93 17.40 -22.95 16.68
CA GLU A 93 16.67 -21.73 16.34
C GLU A 93 16.23 -21.00 17.63
N THR A 94 16.47 -19.69 17.69
CA THR A 94 16.10 -18.85 18.84
C THR A 94 15.24 -17.68 18.39
N ALA A 95 14.43 -17.16 19.31
CA ALA A 95 13.55 -16.02 19.02
C ALA A 95 14.37 -14.82 18.53
N ALA A 96 14.12 -14.40 17.29
CA ALA A 96 14.79 -13.25 16.68
C ALA A 96 14.51 -11.95 17.48
N LYS A 97 15.50 -11.06 17.53
CA LYS A 97 15.30 -9.72 18.10
C LYS A 97 14.37 -8.92 17.20
N LEU A 98 13.39 -8.26 17.81
CA LEU A 98 12.47 -7.41 17.07
C LEU A 98 13.15 -6.13 16.56
N GLU A 99 12.74 -5.74 15.36
CA GLU A 99 13.12 -4.50 14.70
C GLU A 99 11.94 -3.56 14.57
N ALA A 100 12.23 -2.27 14.32
CA ALA A 100 11.19 -1.28 14.13
C ALA A 100 10.43 -1.62 12.84
N LEU A 101 9.11 -1.55 12.93
CA LEU A 101 8.26 -1.82 11.78
C LEU A 101 8.03 -0.51 11.01
N PRO A 102 8.41 -0.44 9.73
CA PRO A 102 8.10 0.73 8.90
C PRO A 102 6.61 0.76 8.55
N MET A 103 6.07 1.95 8.31
CA MET A 103 4.81 2.08 7.59
C MET A 103 4.96 1.51 6.18
N ILE A 104 3.92 0.85 5.68
CA ILE A 104 3.87 0.33 4.31
C ILE A 104 2.86 1.15 3.51
N MET A 105 3.28 1.70 2.39
CA MET A 105 2.42 2.39 1.44
C MET A 105 2.31 1.54 0.17
N ILE A 106 1.09 1.21 -0.23
CA ILE A 106 0.78 0.50 -1.46
C ILE A 106 0.23 1.53 -2.44
N VAL A 107 0.82 1.65 -3.63
CA VAL A 107 0.39 2.56 -4.69
C VAL A 107 -0.01 1.74 -5.91
N ILE A 108 -1.24 1.91 -6.37
CA ILE A 108 -1.77 1.29 -7.59
C ILE A 108 -2.09 2.42 -8.56
N ASP A 109 -1.36 2.53 -9.66
CA ASP A 109 -1.49 3.65 -10.61
C ASP A 109 -2.80 3.59 -11.42
N GLU A 110 -3.09 2.43 -12.01
CA GLU A 110 -4.30 2.25 -12.82
C GLU A 110 -5.04 0.98 -12.40
N TYR A 111 -5.84 1.14 -11.35
CA TYR A 111 -6.59 0.04 -10.72
C TYR A 111 -7.50 -0.72 -11.69
N ALA A 112 -8.12 -0.01 -12.65
CA ALA A 112 -9.04 -0.64 -13.57
C ALA A 112 -8.32 -1.56 -14.58
N ASP A 113 -7.06 -1.28 -14.96
CA ASP A 113 -6.32 -2.18 -15.84
C ASP A 113 -5.92 -3.44 -15.11
N MET A 114 -5.51 -3.32 -13.84
CA MET A 114 -5.26 -4.51 -13.01
C MET A 114 -6.50 -5.41 -12.93
N LEU A 115 -7.68 -4.84 -12.63
CA LEU A 115 -8.92 -5.63 -12.60
C LEU A 115 -9.27 -6.20 -13.97
N GLY A 116 -9.10 -5.42 -15.04
CA GLY A 116 -9.43 -5.82 -16.41
C GLY A 116 -8.58 -7.01 -16.88
N ILE A 117 -7.26 -6.92 -16.71
CA ILE A 117 -6.31 -7.99 -17.07
C ILE A 117 -6.63 -9.27 -16.28
N LEU A 118 -6.81 -9.16 -14.96
CA LEU A 118 -7.15 -10.31 -14.11
C LEU A 118 -8.51 -10.92 -14.48
N ALA A 119 -9.50 -10.10 -14.83
CA ALA A 119 -10.83 -10.58 -15.19
C ALA A 119 -10.86 -11.26 -16.57
N GLN A 120 -9.97 -10.87 -17.49
CA GLN A 120 -9.77 -11.56 -18.78
C GLN A 120 -9.21 -12.97 -18.58
N GLU A 121 -8.30 -13.15 -17.62
CA GLU A 121 -7.78 -14.47 -17.26
C GLU A 121 -8.81 -15.30 -16.47
N ASP A 122 -9.32 -14.75 -15.37
CA ASP A 122 -10.32 -15.39 -14.50
C ASP A 122 -11.04 -14.33 -13.64
N ARG A 123 -12.36 -14.20 -13.82
CA ARG A 123 -13.19 -13.27 -13.05
C ARG A 123 -13.07 -13.46 -11.54
N ASN A 124 -12.76 -14.65 -11.04
CA ASN A 124 -12.59 -14.90 -9.61
C ASN A 124 -11.29 -14.27 -9.08
N LYS A 125 -10.24 -14.14 -9.89
CA LYS A 125 -9.01 -13.44 -9.49
C LYS A 125 -9.26 -11.96 -9.25
N ALA A 126 -9.97 -11.29 -10.17
CA ALA A 126 -10.33 -9.87 -10.00
C ALA A 126 -11.16 -9.63 -8.73
N LYS A 127 -12.17 -10.47 -8.47
CA LYS A 127 -12.96 -10.43 -7.22
C LYS A 127 -12.11 -10.66 -5.97
N ARG A 128 -11.15 -11.59 -6.04
CA ARG A 128 -10.23 -11.86 -4.93
C ARG A 128 -9.36 -10.64 -4.64
N VAL A 129 -8.86 -9.96 -5.67
CA VAL A 129 -8.08 -8.72 -5.52
C VAL A 129 -8.91 -7.60 -4.89
N GLU A 130 -10.15 -7.40 -5.34
CA GLU A 130 -11.08 -6.44 -4.71
C GLU A 130 -11.29 -6.77 -3.22
N THR A 131 -11.47 -8.06 -2.90
CA THR A 131 -11.62 -8.53 -1.50
C THR A 131 -10.37 -8.25 -0.64
N LEU A 132 -9.17 -8.41 -1.20
CA LEU A 132 -7.92 -8.10 -0.50
C LEU A 132 -7.79 -6.60 -0.21
N ILE A 133 -8.12 -5.75 -1.18
CA ILE A 133 -8.13 -4.29 -1.03
C ILE A 133 -9.11 -3.86 0.05
N ILE A 134 -10.34 -4.40 0.04
CA ILE A 134 -11.35 -4.12 1.06
C ILE A 134 -10.83 -4.52 2.45
N ARG A 135 -10.24 -5.71 2.58
CA ARG A 135 -9.70 -6.19 3.86
C ARG A 135 -8.58 -5.29 4.39
N LEU A 136 -7.68 -4.82 3.52
CA LEU A 136 -6.64 -3.86 3.89
C LEU A 136 -7.27 -2.53 4.32
N ALA A 137 -8.19 -1.98 3.54
CA ALA A 137 -8.85 -0.70 3.84
C ALA A 137 -9.59 -0.72 5.19
N GLN A 138 -10.19 -1.86 5.57
CA GLN A 138 -10.92 -2.01 6.82
C GLN A 138 -10.04 -2.06 8.07
N LYS A 139 -8.87 -2.71 7.99
CA LYS A 139 -8.12 -3.11 9.19
C LYS A 139 -6.70 -2.58 9.22
N ALA A 140 -6.10 -2.19 8.11
CA ALA A 140 -4.65 -2.04 8.08
C ALA A 140 -4.10 -0.75 8.75
N ARG A 141 -4.98 0.19 9.12
CA ARG A 141 -4.62 1.47 9.76
C ARG A 141 -3.73 1.31 10.99
N ALA A 142 -4.12 0.47 11.95
CA ALA A 142 -3.33 0.29 13.18
C ALA A 142 -2.02 -0.48 12.94
N ALA A 143 -2.02 -1.34 11.91
CA ALA A 143 -0.84 -2.07 11.45
C ALA A 143 0.13 -1.19 10.64
N GLY A 144 -0.21 0.07 10.37
CA GLY A 144 0.61 1.01 9.62
C GLY A 144 0.74 0.66 8.14
N ILE A 145 -0.31 0.09 7.53
CA ILE A 145 -0.35 -0.17 6.08
C ILE A 145 -1.43 0.71 5.47
N HIS A 146 -1.08 1.43 4.42
CA HIS A 146 -1.92 2.42 3.73
C HIS A 146 -1.94 2.13 2.24
N ILE A 147 -3.08 2.39 1.61
CA ILE A 147 -3.28 2.14 0.18
C ILE A 147 -3.67 3.44 -0.52
N ILE A 148 -3.06 3.66 -1.68
CA ILE A 148 -3.40 4.69 -2.66
C ILE A 148 -3.81 3.95 -3.93
N ILE A 149 -5.01 4.24 -4.40
CA ILE A 149 -5.57 3.66 -5.62
C ILE A 149 -5.89 4.81 -6.55
N ALA A 150 -5.26 4.80 -7.72
CA ALA A 150 -5.53 5.71 -8.81
C ALA A 150 -6.19 4.98 -9.99
N THR A 151 -6.94 5.73 -10.79
CA THR A 151 -7.60 5.25 -12.00
C THR A 151 -8.00 6.43 -12.88
N GLN A 152 -7.86 6.27 -14.19
CA GLN A 152 -8.39 7.21 -15.19
C GLN A 152 -9.79 6.82 -15.65
N ARG A 153 -10.33 5.68 -15.21
CA ARG A 153 -11.67 5.19 -15.54
C ARG A 153 -12.60 5.24 -14.32
N PRO A 154 -13.23 6.40 -14.05
CA PRO A 154 -14.15 6.57 -12.93
C PRO A 154 -15.55 6.00 -13.22
N SER A 155 -15.62 4.70 -13.53
CA SER A 155 -16.88 3.99 -13.75
C SER A 155 -17.34 3.25 -12.48
N VAL A 156 -18.63 2.94 -12.40
CA VAL A 156 -19.23 2.23 -11.25
C VAL A 156 -18.68 0.80 -11.12
N ASP A 157 -18.29 0.20 -12.24
CA ASP A 157 -17.69 -1.15 -12.26
C ASP A 157 -16.26 -1.17 -11.69
N VAL A 158 -15.56 -0.03 -11.74
CA VAL A 158 -14.21 0.12 -11.19
C VAL A 158 -14.29 0.63 -9.75
N ILE A 159 -15.04 1.70 -9.51
CA ILE A 159 -15.21 2.33 -8.20
C ILE A 159 -16.52 1.83 -7.60
N THR A 160 -16.50 0.55 -7.19
CA THR A 160 -17.68 -0.13 -6.65
C THR A 160 -18.13 0.48 -5.32
N GLY A 161 -19.38 0.20 -4.93
CA GLY A 161 -19.88 0.62 -3.60
C GLY A 161 -19.06 0.05 -2.43
N LEU A 162 -18.45 -1.12 -2.60
CA LEU A 162 -17.58 -1.73 -1.60
C LEU A 162 -16.24 -0.99 -1.49
N ILE A 163 -15.65 -0.57 -2.60
CA ILE A 163 -14.45 0.27 -2.58
C ILE A 163 -14.77 1.60 -1.89
N LYS A 164 -15.88 2.25 -2.26
CA LYS A 164 -16.29 3.53 -1.67
C LYS A 164 -16.53 3.45 -0.17
N SER A 165 -17.19 2.40 0.32
CA SER A 165 -17.52 2.28 1.74
C SER A 165 -16.29 2.05 2.64
N ASN A 166 -15.18 1.55 2.08
CA ASN A 166 -13.96 1.27 2.85
C ASN A 166 -12.83 2.29 2.59
N ILE A 167 -12.91 3.08 1.53
CA ILE A 167 -11.95 4.16 1.21
C ILE A 167 -12.70 5.51 1.21
N PRO A 168 -12.87 6.13 2.40
CA PRO A 168 -13.68 7.34 2.54
C PRO A 168 -12.93 8.61 2.14
N THR A 169 -11.60 8.61 2.17
CA THR A 169 -10.77 9.73 1.68
C THR A 169 -10.60 9.63 0.19
N ARG A 170 -10.98 10.66 -0.57
CA ARG A 170 -10.93 10.63 -2.05
C ARG A 170 -10.44 11.95 -2.63
N ILE A 171 -9.76 11.85 -3.76
CA ILE A 171 -9.29 12.97 -4.57
C ILE A 171 -9.85 12.76 -5.97
N SER A 172 -10.35 13.82 -6.58
CA SER A 172 -10.73 13.83 -7.99
C SER A 172 -10.07 15.02 -8.68
N PHE A 173 -9.25 14.73 -9.69
CA PHE A 173 -8.85 15.72 -10.69
C PHE A 173 -10.00 15.96 -11.66
N LYS A 174 -9.78 16.84 -12.65
CA LYS A 174 -10.77 17.11 -13.70
C LYS A 174 -11.26 15.81 -14.35
N VAL A 175 -12.58 15.64 -14.37
CA VAL A 175 -13.27 14.55 -15.09
C VAL A 175 -14.15 15.11 -16.21
N SER A 176 -14.61 14.24 -17.09
CA SER A 176 -15.37 14.64 -18.28
C SER A 176 -16.83 14.97 -17.99
N SER A 177 -17.43 14.39 -16.94
CA SER A 177 -18.86 14.51 -16.70
C SER A 177 -19.25 14.57 -15.21
N LYS A 178 -20.45 15.09 -14.95
CA LYS A 178 -21.09 15.05 -13.62
C LYS A 178 -21.27 13.63 -13.09
N ILE A 179 -21.43 12.65 -13.98
CA ILE A 179 -21.59 11.24 -13.62
C ILE A 179 -20.28 10.74 -13.05
N ASP A 180 -19.16 10.96 -13.74
CA ASP A 180 -17.81 10.58 -13.29
C ASP A 180 -17.46 11.22 -11.95
N SER A 181 -17.78 12.52 -11.78
CA SER A 181 -17.57 13.23 -10.51
C SER A 181 -18.32 12.54 -9.36
N ARG A 182 -19.58 12.15 -9.58
CA ARG A 182 -20.39 11.45 -8.58
C ARG A 182 -19.89 10.03 -8.33
N THR A 183 -19.35 9.35 -9.34
CA THR A 183 -18.76 8.02 -9.14
C THR A 183 -17.60 8.08 -8.15
N ILE A 184 -16.76 9.11 -8.22
CA ILE A 184 -15.60 9.27 -7.32
C ILE A 184 -16.03 9.88 -5.97
N LEU A 185 -16.68 11.05 -5.99
CA LEU A 185 -16.88 11.91 -4.82
C LEU A 185 -18.28 11.81 -4.20
N ASP A 186 -19.18 11.02 -4.77
CA ASP A 186 -20.61 11.03 -4.47
C ASP A 186 -21.28 12.42 -4.66
N GLN A 187 -20.57 13.36 -5.29
CA GLN A 187 -20.95 14.76 -5.51
C GLN A 187 -20.49 15.23 -6.89
N SER A 188 -21.18 16.22 -7.46
CA SER A 188 -20.73 16.93 -8.66
C SER A 188 -19.71 18.02 -8.31
N GLY A 189 -18.92 18.46 -9.29
CA GLY A 189 -17.97 19.56 -9.15
C GLY A 189 -16.64 19.28 -9.83
N ALA A 190 -16.20 18.02 -9.90
CA ALA A 190 -14.91 17.68 -10.50
C ALA A 190 -14.91 17.92 -12.03
N GLU A 191 -16.08 17.89 -12.68
CA GLU A 191 -16.20 18.22 -14.10
C GLU A 191 -15.95 19.70 -14.42
N GLN A 192 -16.00 20.57 -13.40
CA GLN A 192 -15.78 22.01 -13.51
C GLN A 192 -14.33 22.43 -13.24
N LEU A 193 -13.47 21.48 -12.88
CA LEU A 193 -12.06 21.74 -12.61
C LEU A 193 -11.33 22.18 -13.89
N LEU A 194 -10.25 22.93 -13.70
CA LEU A 194 -9.47 23.52 -14.79
C LEU A 194 -8.52 22.51 -15.45
N GLY A 195 -8.27 21.38 -14.79
CA GLY A 195 -7.23 20.42 -15.17
C GLY A 195 -5.87 20.84 -14.63
N LYS A 196 -4.78 20.23 -15.14
CA LYS A 196 -3.38 20.60 -14.80
C LYS A 196 -3.11 20.75 -13.30
N GLY A 197 -3.56 19.77 -12.50
CA GLY A 197 -3.34 19.75 -11.04
C GLY A 197 -4.48 20.32 -10.19
N ASP A 198 -5.49 20.98 -10.78
CA ASP A 198 -6.69 21.39 -10.05
C ASP A 198 -7.52 20.17 -9.63
N MET A 199 -7.84 20.07 -8.34
CA MET A 199 -8.47 18.89 -7.74
C MET A 199 -9.51 19.24 -6.67
N LEU A 200 -10.43 18.30 -6.42
CA LEU A 200 -11.32 18.29 -5.26
C LEU A 200 -10.88 17.18 -4.30
N TYR A 201 -10.78 17.53 -3.03
CA TYR A 201 -10.44 16.64 -1.94
C TYR A 201 -11.65 16.44 -1.02
N MET A 202 -11.96 15.16 -0.76
CA MET A 202 -12.98 14.74 0.19
C MET A 202 -12.32 13.99 1.34
N THR A 203 -12.57 14.48 2.55
CA THR A 203 -12.11 13.87 3.79
C THR A 203 -13.26 13.20 4.54
N PRO A 204 -13.03 12.10 5.26
CA PRO A 204 -14.09 11.41 6.01
C PRO A 204 -14.74 12.35 7.03
N GLY A 205 -16.06 12.35 7.09
CA GLY A 205 -16.84 13.13 8.07
C GLY A 205 -17.07 14.60 7.70
N ILE A 206 -16.48 15.12 6.62
CA ILE A 206 -16.77 16.45 6.09
C ILE A 206 -17.64 16.31 4.84
N SER A 207 -18.77 17.01 4.82
CA SER A 207 -19.74 16.93 3.73
C SER A 207 -19.38 17.79 2.51
N HIS A 208 -18.60 18.86 2.67
CA HIS A 208 -18.20 19.71 1.55
C HIS A 208 -16.85 19.28 0.95
N LEU A 209 -16.70 19.50 -0.35
CA LEU A 209 -15.47 19.28 -1.08
C LEU A 209 -14.51 20.46 -0.90
N ILE A 210 -13.23 20.17 -0.68
CA ILE A 210 -12.18 21.18 -0.59
C ILE A 210 -11.48 21.25 -1.94
N ARG A 211 -11.48 22.41 -2.58
CA ARG A 211 -10.71 22.63 -3.82
C ARG A 211 -9.25 22.90 -3.49
N ILE A 212 -8.35 22.20 -4.17
CA ILE A 212 -6.91 22.28 -3.98
C ILE A 212 -6.25 22.46 -5.35
N HIS A 213 -5.23 23.30 -5.42
CA HIS A 213 -4.34 23.37 -6.58
C HIS A 213 -3.11 22.52 -6.29
N GLY A 214 -2.96 21.42 -7.02
CA GLY A 214 -1.84 20.49 -6.87
C GLY A 214 -0.52 21.16 -7.16
N ALA A 215 0.48 20.86 -6.34
CA ALA A 215 1.86 21.24 -6.62
C ALA A 215 2.31 20.55 -7.91
N PHE A 216 2.90 21.32 -8.81
CA PHE A 216 3.55 20.79 -9.99
C PHE A 216 4.93 20.26 -9.61
N VAL A 217 5.28 19.10 -10.15
CA VAL A 217 6.61 18.52 -10.11
C VAL A 217 6.95 18.06 -11.52
N ASP A 218 8.13 18.45 -12.02
CA ASP A 218 8.59 17.99 -13.33
C ASP A 218 9.34 16.64 -13.25
N ASP A 219 9.43 15.94 -14.37
CA ASP A 219 10.10 14.62 -14.41
C ASP A 219 11.58 14.71 -14.00
N GLY A 220 12.23 15.84 -14.28
CA GLY A 220 13.62 16.08 -13.88
C GLY A 220 13.78 16.25 -12.37
N GLU A 221 12.80 16.81 -11.67
CA GLU A 221 12.73 16.89 -10.21
C GLU A 221 12.62 15.50 -9.60
N ILE A 222 11.73 14.67 -10.16
CA ILE A 222 11.56 13.26 -9.76
C ILE A 222 12.89 12.52 -9.93
N GLU A 223 13.50 12.62 -11.12
CA GLU A 223 14.76 11.96 -11.42
C GLU A 223 15.89 12.38 -10.47
N ARG A 224 16.01 13.68 -10.18
CA ARG A 224 17.02 14.19 -9.21
C ARG A 224 16.85 13.56 -7.83
N VAL A 225 15.61 13.47 -7.33
CA VAL A 225 15.33 12.88 -6.01
C VAL A 225 15.59 11.37 -6.03
N VAL A 226 15.13 10.67 -7.06
CA VAL A 226 15.35 9.22 -7.22
C VAL A 226 16.84 8.90 -7.27
N ASN A 227 17.62 9.62 -8.09
CA ASN A 227 19.05 9.42 -8.23
C ASN A 227 19.80 9.73 -6.94
N PHE A 228 19.40 10.78 -6.21
CA PHE A 228 19.94 11.05 -4.87
C PHE A 228 19.69 9.87 -3.92
N LEU A 229 18.48 9.31 -3.90
CA LEU A 229 18.15 8.20 -3.01
C LEU A 229 18.95 6.93 -3.35
N LYS A 230 19.04 6.58 -4.65
CA LYS A 230 19.81 5.43 -5.14
C LYS A 230 21.30 5.54 -4.84
N LYS A 231 21.87 6.74 -4.98
CA LYS A 231 23.29 6.97 -4.72
C LYS A 231 23.66 6.80 -3.25
N ASN A 232 22.75 7.13 -2.33
CA ASN A 232 23.04 7.19 -0.91
C ASN A 232 22.60 5.95 -0.12
N TYR A 233 21.77 5.07 -0.70
CA TYR A 233 21.21 3.92 0.01
C TYR A 233 20.99 2.74 -0.94
N GLU A 234 21.23 1.54 -0.42
CA GLU A 234 20.95 0.31 -1.14
C GLU A 234 19.47 -0.08 -1.08
N THR A 235 19.04 -0.73 -2.16
CA THR A 235 17.71 -1.32 -2.27
C THR A 235 17.69 -2.70 -1.67
N ASN A 236 16.67 -2.98 -0.87
CA ASN A 236 16.53 -4.24 -0.15
C ASN A 236 15.15 -4.83 -0.45
N TYR A 237 15.04 -5.54 -1.57
CA TYR A 237 13.80 -6.22 -1.94
C TYR A 237 13.55 -7.46 -1.08
N LEU A 238 12.27 -7.79 -0.89
CA LEU A 238 11.84 -8.99 -0.19
C LEU A 238 11.21 -9.97 -1.19
N ASP A 239 11.95 -10.99 -1.62
CA ASP A 239 11.50 -11.97 -2.62
C ASP A 239 10.20 -12.67 -2.23
N SER A 240 9.97 -12.84 -0.91
CA SER A 240 8.74 -13.44 -0.36
C SER A 240 7.44 -12.71 -0.73
N ILE A 241 7.52 -11.47 -1.22
CA ILE A 241 6.36 -10.67 -1.63
C ILE A 241 5.82 -11.15 -2.97
N LEU A 242 6.72 -11.37 -3.94
CA LEU A 242 6.34 -11.81 -5.29
C LEU A 242 6.05 -13.32 -5.32
N ASN A 243 6.77 -14.09 -4.50
CA ASN A 243 6.69 -15.54 -4.44
C ASN A 243 6.28 -16.05 -3.04
N PRO A 244 5.03 -15.81 -2.61
CA PRO A 244 4.57 -16.17 -1.27
C PRO A 244 4.63 -17.68 -0.96
N TYR A 245 4.65 -18.54 -1.98
CA TYR A 245 4.60 -20.01 -1.83
C TYR A 245 5.97 -20.68 -1.65
N ASN A 246 7.08 -19.98 -1.87
CA ASN A 246 8.42 -20.57 -1.77
C ASN A 246 8.92 -20.80 -0.34
N LYS A 247 8.15 -20.44 0.71
CA LYS A 247 8.47 -20.84 2.09
C LYS A 247 7.88 -22.18 2.53
N SER A 248 7.10 -22.85 1.66
CA SER A 248 6.44 -24.12 1.98
C SER A 248 7.10 -25.35 1.33
N ASN A 249 8.12 -25.17 0.48
CA ASN A 249 8.75 -26.26 -0.27
C ASN A 249 10.24 -26.49 0.02
N ASP A 250 10.82 -25.75 0.98
CA ASP A 250 12.17 -26.02 1.51
C ASP A 250 12.08 -26.45 2.99
N LEU A 251 11.29 -27.49 3.26
CA LEU A 251 11.30 -28.30 4.50
C LEU A 251 10.98 -29.76 4.16
#